data_AF-A0A7S2J1H5-F1
#
_entry.id   AF-A0A7S2J1H5-F1
#
_cell.length_a   1.000
_cell.length_b   1.000
_cell.length_c   1.000
_cell.angle_alpha   90.00
_cell.angle_beta   90.00
_cell.angle_gamma   90.00
#
_symmetry.space_group_name_H-M   'P 1'
#
loop_
_entity.id
_entity.type
_entity.pdbx_description
1 polymer ?
#
loop_
_entity_poly.entity_id
_entity_poly.type
_entity_poly.pdbx_seq_one_letter_code
_entity_poly.pdbx_strand_id
1 'polypeptide(L)'
;LPGFSPGLPPAKAAALGRLGIGNVTKVLVKLSPRANMQALGPYSTGMLTAGDEVLTYCVRPDYEQRAQRVLECFAGGEAALVAGSLTTEQLRLKVESELSPIVGPFAIQEVSAVNWAAIPSIRGAWSFVPPGA
;
A
#
# COMPACT_ATOMS: atom_id res chain seq x y z
N LEU A 1 16.21 -22.27 -1.34
CA LEU A 1 16.98 -21.68 -2.46
C LEU A 1 18.41 -22.17 -2.33
N PRO A 2 19.03 -22.71 -3.39
CA PRO A 2 20.45 -23.07 -3.34
C PRO A 2 21.28 -21.82 -3.02
N GLY A 3 22.24 -21.96 -2.10
CA GLY A 3 23.14 -20.87 -1.72
C GLY A 3 24.17 -20.56 -2.81
N PHE A 4 24.84 -19.40 -2.71
CA PHE A 4 25.97 -19.07 -3.56
C PHE A 4 27.13 -20.04 -3.33
N SER A 5 27.78 -20.52 -4.40
CA SER A 5 29.01 -21.32 -4.33
C SER A 5 30.03 -20.81 -5.37
N PRO A 6 31.18 -20.25 -4.93
CA PRO A 6 31.54 -19.99 -3.54
C PRO A 6 30.59 -18.97 -2.87
N GLY A 7 30.60 -18.95 -1.53
CA GLY A 7 29.83 -17.98 -0.76
C GLY A 7 30.19 -16.52 -1.09
N LEU A 8 29.33 -15.58 -0.69
CA LEU A 8 29.60 -14.16 -0.88
C LEU A 8 30.83 -13.70 -0.09
N PRO A 9 31.65 -12.76 -0.62
CA PRO A 9 32.75 -12.17 0.14
C PRO A 9 32.26 -11.52 1.44
N PRO A 10 33.05 -11.54 2.53
CA PRO A 10 32.63 -11.01 3.84
C PRO A 10 32.15 -9.57 3.79
N ALA A 11 32.82 -8.69 3.04
CA ALA A 11 32.42 -7.29 2.89
C ALA A 11 31.02 -7.14 2.25
N LYS A 12 30.69 -8.00 1.28
CA LYS A 12 29.39 -8.00 0.59
C LYS A 12 28.28 -8.56 1.47
N ALA A 13 28.56 -9.65 2.20
CA ALA A 13 27.63 -10.20 3.18
C ALA A 13 27.32 -9.18 4.30
N ALA A 14 28.35 -8.51 4.83
CA ALA A 14 28.19 -7.47 5.84
C ALA A 14 27.39 -6.26 5.32
N ALA A 15 27.65 -5.81 4.09
CA ALA A 15 26.88 -4.72 3.47
C ALA A 15 25.39 -5.09 3.32
N LEU A 16 25.10 -6.31 2.84
CA LEU A 16 23.72 -6.80 2.75
C LEU A 16 23.04 -6.90 4.12
N GLY A 17 23.78 -7.32 5.16
CA GLY A 17 23.26 -7.43 6.52
C GLY A 17 22.93 -6.08 7.19
N ARG A 18 23.49 -4.97 6.70
CA ARG A 18 23.19 -3.61 7.20
C ARG A 18 22.09 -2.89 6.41
N LEU A 19 21.72 -3.38 5.24
CA LEU A 19 20.64 -2.76 4.45
C LEU A 19 19.29 -3.03 5.11
N GLY A 20 18.53 -1.98 5.33
CA GLY A 20 17.13 -2.06 5.72
C GLY A 20 16.26 -2.42 4.53
N ILE A 21 15.20 -3.18 4.75
CA ILE A 21 14.19 -3.50 3.75
C ILE A 21 12.86 -2.89 4.20
N GLY A 22 12.40 -1.90 3.44
CA GLY A 22 11.17 -1.17 3.71
C GLY A 22 9.93 -1.95 3.27
N ASN A 23 8.79 -1.61 3.85
CA ASN A 23 7.50 -2.20 3.51
C ASN A 23 6.43 -1.12 3.30
N VAL A 24 5.54 -1.38 2.36
CA VAL A 24 4.31 -0.64 2.09
C VAL A 24 3.28 -1.65 1.65
N THR A 25 2.00 -1.38 1.86
CA THR A 25 0.92 -2.13 1.23
C THR A 25 0.20 -1.22 0.26
N LYS A 26 0.12 -1.63 -1.01
CA LYS A 26 -0.65 -0.94 -2.03
C LYS A 26 -2.03 -1.57 -2.09
N VAL A 27 -3.07 -0.77 -1.88
CA VAL A 27 -4.48 -1.16 -1.97
C VAL A 27 -5.08 -0.54 -3.22
N LEU A 28 -5.49 -1.38 -4.16
CA LEU A 28 -6.23 -0.95 -5.35
C LEU A 28 -7.72 -1.05 -5.04
N VAL A 29 -8.44 0.06 -5.22
CA VAL A 29 -9.87 0.17 -4.93
C VAL A 29 -10.59 0.61 -6.18
N LYS A 30 -11.55 -0.19 -6.66
CA LYS A 30 -12.46 0.21 -7.74
C LYS A 30 -13.81 0.59 -7.15
N LEU A 31 -14.17 1.85 -7.30
CA LEU A 31 -15.41 2.42 -6.77
C LEU A 31 -16.55 2.27 -7.78
N SER A 32 -17.78 2.10 -7.27
CA SER A 32 -18.96 2.14 -8.13
C SER A 32 -19.14 3.49 -8.84
N PRO A 33 -19.90 3.52 -9.96
CA PRO A 33 -20.25 4.75 -10.66
C PRO A 33 -20.98 5.81 -9.80
N ARG A 34 -21.53 5.41 -8.65
CA ARG A 34 -22.25 6.31 -7.73
C ARG A 34 -21.33 7.13 -6.83
N ALA A 35 -20.04 6.76 -6.71
CA ALA A 35 -19.10 7.49 -5.84
C ALA A 35 -18.90 8.94 -6.29
N ASN A 36 -18.87 9.89 -5.36
CA ASN A 36 -18.58 11.28 -5.67
C ASN A 36 -17.06 11.51 -5.79
N MET A 37 -16.52 11.26 -6.98
CA MET A 37 -15.08 11.44 -7.25
C MET A 37 -14.61 12.90 -7.23
N GLN A 38 -15.52 13.88 -7.22
CA GLN A 38 -15.15 15.30 -7.13
C GLN A 38 -14.79 15.69 -5.70
N ALA A 39 -15.23 14.91 -4.71
CA ALA A 39 -14.85 15.10 -3.31
C ALA A 39 -13.38 14.69 -3.03
N LEU A 40 -12.83 13.79 -3.87
CA LEU A 40 -11.41 13.50 -3.89
C LEU A 40 -10.74 14.58 -4.73
N GLY A 41 -9.71 15.23 -4.19
CA GLY A 41 -8.94 16.25 -4.89
C GLY A 41 -8.46 15.79 -6.28
N PRO A 42 -7.88 16.71 -7.07
CA PRO A 42 -7.56 16.43 -8.48
C PRO A 42 -6.59 15.25 -8.64
N TYR A 43 -5.60 15.10 -7.75
CA TYR A 43 -4.53 14.10 -7.90
C TYR A 43 -4.46 13.10 -6.76
N SER A 44 -4.67 13.59 -5.54
CA SER A 44 -4.60 12.75 -4.37
C SER A 44 -5.48 13.25 -3.24
N THR A 45 -5.74 12.37 -2.29
CA THR A 45 -6.40 12.70 -1.03
C THR A 45 -5.68 11.93 0.06
N GLY A 46 -5.30 12.64 1.13
CA GLY A 46 -4.78 12.05 2.35
C GLY A 46 -5.86 12.07 3.41
N MET A 47 -6.04 10.95 4.09
CA MET A 47 -6.84 10.89 5.31
C MET A 47 -5.94 10.93 6.53
N LEU A 48 -6.35 11.71 7.52
CA LEU A 48 -5.81 11.67 8.87
C LEU A 48 -6.81 10.93 9.74
N THR A 49 -6.44 9.77 10.26
CA THR A 49 -7.24 9.04 11.25
C THR A 49 -6.86 9.50 12.65
N ALA A 50 -7.83 9.50 13.58
CA ALA A 50 -7.56 9.71 15.00
C ALA A 50 -6.94 8.42 15.57
N GLY A 51 -5.61 8.29 15.47
CA GLY A 51 -4.83 7.13 15.92
C GLY A 51 -3.49 7.06 15.16
N ASP A 52 -2.57 6.21 15.63
CA ASP A 52 -1.21 6.06 15.06
C ASP A 52 -1.19 5.42 13.66
N GLU A 53 -2.34 5.01 13.11
CA GLU A 53 -2.37 4.29 11.84
C GLU A 53 -3.50 4.68 10.90
N VAL A 54 -3.06 4.77 9.64
CA VAL A 54 -3.80 4.84 8.38
C VAL A 54 -3.83 6.24 7.75
N LEU A 55 -2.65 6.63 7.26
CA LEU A 55 -2.48 7.67 6.25
C LEU A 55 -2.82 7.06 4.89
N THR A 56 -4.12 6.94 4.59
CA THR A 56 -4.60 6.49 3.28
C THR A 56 -4.35 7.62 2.28
N TYR A 57 -3.17 7.63 1.69
CA TYR A 57 -2.87 8.45 0.53
C TYR A 57 -3.43 7.75 -0.69
N CYS A 58 -4.58 8.18 -1.21
CA CYS A 58 -5.14 7.64 -2.44
C CYS A 58 -4.75 8.52 -3.63
N VAL A 59 -4.10 7.94 -4.63
CA VAL A 59 -3.78 8.58 -5.91
C VAL A 59 -4.84 8.24 -6.94
N ARG A 60 -5.09 9.19 -7.85
CA ARG A 60 -5.94 9.03 -9.03
C ARG A 60 -5.06 8.93 -10.28
N PRO A 61 -4.46 7.76 -10.57
CA PRO A 61 -3.43 7.64 -11.61
C PRO A 61 -3.91 8.09 -13.00
N ASP A 62 -5.21 7.94 -13.28
CA ASP A 62 -5.82 8.27 -14.58
C ASP A 62 -6.85 9.42 -14.51
N TYR A 63 -6.72 10.35 -13.55
CA TYR A 63 -7.69 11.46 -13.39
C TYR A 63 -7.95 12.20 -14.72
N GLU A 64 -6.89 12.52 -15.45
CA GLU A 64 -6.97 13.33 -16.66
C GLU A 64 -7.28 12.52 -17.93
N GLN A 65 -6.99 11.21 -17.94
CA GLN A 65 -6.97 10.43 -19.18
C GLN A 65 -8.12 9.43 -19.35
N ARG A 66 -8.70 8.87 -18.27
CA ARG A 66 -9.66 7.75 -18.41
C ARG A 66 -10.91 7.80 -17.55
N ALA A 67 -11.13 8.85 -16.76
CA ALA A 67 -12.27 8.94 -15.82
C ALA A 67 -12.48 7.65 -14.99
N GLN A 68 -11.43 6.85 -14.80
CA GLN A 68 -11.53 5.59 -14.09
C GLN A 68 -11.72 5.87 -12.61
N ARG A 69 -12.62 5.11 -12.00
CA ARG A 69 -12.97 5.23 -10.59
C ARG A 69 -12.11 4.28 -9.75
N VAL A 70 -10.82 4.25 -10.10
CA VAL A 70 -9.82 3.44 -9.41
C VAL A 70 -8.96 4.36 -8.56
N LEU A 71 -8.76 3.95 -7.32
CA LEU A 71 -7.87 4.60 -6.38
C LEU A 71 -6.70 3.67 -6.08
N GLU A 72 -5.51 4.25 -6.02
CA GLU A 72 -4.33 3.58 -5.48
C GLU A 72 -4.04 4.14 -4.11
N CYS A 73 -4.36 3.37 -3.07
CA CYS A 73 -4.20 3.79 -1.68
C CYS A 73 -2.98 3.10 -1.06
N PHE A 74 -2.18 3.83 -0.29
CA PHE A 74 -0.93 3.34 0.29
C PHE A 74 -1.01 3.29 1.82
N ALA A 75 -0.53 2.19 2.41
CA ALA A 75 -0.33 2.05 3.85
C ALA A 75 1.16 1.80 4.13
N GLY A 76 1.78 2.63 4.97
CA GLY A 76 3.18 2.50 5.39
C GLY A 76 3.31 2.03 6.84
N GLY A 77 4.53 1.70 7.26
CA GLY A 77 4.82 1.30 8.64
C GLY A 77 4.03 0.06 9.09
N GLU A 78 3.57 0.06 10.33
CA GLU A 78 2.75 -1.01 10.91
C GLU A 78 1.40 -1.19 10.17
N ALA A 79 0.81 -0.09 9.68
CA ALA A 79 -0.43 -0.14 8.88
C ALA A 79 -0.25 -0.97 7.59
N ALA A 80 0.96 -1.03 7.03
CA ALA A 80 1.25 -1.90 5.88
C ALA A 80 1.08 -3.38 6.25
N LEU A 81 1.58 -3.78 7.43
CA LEU A 81 1.49 -5.16 7.92
C LEU A 81 0.03 -5.54 8.18
N VAL A 82 -0.71 -4.65 8.84
CA VAL A 82 -2.14 -4.84 9.10
C VAL A 82 -2.89 -5.01 7.77
N ALA A 83 -2.79 -4.04 6.86
CA ALA A 83 -3.49 -4.07 5.58
C ALA A 83 -3.13 -5.30 4.73
N GLY A 84 -1.86 -5.74 4.76
CA GLY A 84 -1.39 -6.92 4.04
C GLY A 84 -1.82 -8.26 4.65
N SER A 85 -2.42 -8.25 5.84
CA SER A 85 -2.94 -9.45 6.54
C SER A 85 -4.46 -9.60 6.45
N LEU A 86 -5.16 -8.54 6.04
CA LEU A 86 -6.62 -8.55 5.93
C LEU A 86 -7.08 -9.45 4.79
N THR A 87 -8.18 -10.17 5.02
CA THR A 87 -8.92 -10.79 3.92
C THR A 87 -9.52 -9.72 3.00
N THR A 88 -9.84 -10.08 1.76
CA THR A 88 -10.47 -9.16 0.79
C THR A 88 -11.72 -8.49 1.36
N GLU A 89 -12.53 -9.23 2.11
CA GLU A 89 -13.77 -8.71 2.71
C GLU A 89 -13.49 -7.73 3.86
N GLN A 90 -12.56 -8.04 4.75
CA GLN A 90 -12.16 -7.11 5.82
C GLN A 90 -11.53 -5.83 5.25
N LEU A 91 -10.71 -5.98 4.20
CA LEU A 91 -10.13 -4.87 3.48
C LEU A 91 -11.22 -4.00 2.82
N ARG A 92 -12.22 -4.62 2.20
CA ARG A 92 -13.38 -3.93 1.61
C ARG A 92 -14.11 -3.10 2.68
N LEU A 93 -14.47 -3.71 3.80
CA LEU A 93 -15.17 -3.03 4.90
C LEU A 93 -14.35 -1.86 5.47
N LYS A 94 -13.04 -2.05 5.62
CA LYS A 94 -12.14 -0.99 6.09
C LYS A 94 -12.03 0.18 5.10
N VAL A 95 -11.91 -0.11 3.82
CA VAL A 95 -11.87 0.95 2.79
C VAL A 95 -13.23 1.65 2.69
N GLU A 96 -14.34 0.93 2.80
CA GLU A 96 -15.68 1.54 2.82
C GLU A 96 -15.84 2.47 4.03
N SER A 97 -15.43 2.05 5.22
CA SER A 97 -15.55 2.89 6.42
C SER A 97 -14.71 4.16 6.34
N GLU A 98 -13.56 4.10 5.68
CA GLU A 98 -12.66 5.24 5.50
C GLU A 98 -13.12 6.20 4.39
N LEU A 99 -13.54 5.68 3.24
CA LEU A 99 -13.85 6.51 2.07
C LEU A 99 -15.31 6.99 2.02
N SER A 100 -16.27 6.28 2.65
CA SER A 100 -17.70 6.67 2.63
C SER A 100 -17.97 8.08 3.12
N PRO A 101 -17.31 8.60 4.18
CA PRO A 101 -17.46 9.98 4.61
C PRO A 101 -17.05 11.03 3.56
N ILE A 102 -16.20 10.66 2.60
CA ILE A 102 -15.62 11.59 1.61
C ILE A 102 -16.40 11.52 0.31
N VAL A 103 -16.54 10.32 -0.26
CA VAL A 103 -17.15 10.12 -1.59
C VAL A 103 -18.64 9.75 -1.53
N GLY A 104 -19.25 9.81 -0.34
CA GLY A 104 -20.65 9.50 -0.10
C GLY A 104 -20.91 8.00 0.08
N PRO A 105 -22.17 7.55 0.22
CA PRO A 105 -22.49 6.13 0.23
C PRO A 105 -22.23 5.53 -1.16
N PHE A 106 -21.29 4.59 -1.26
CA PHE A 106 -20.98 3.86 -2.49
C PHE A 106 -20.74 2.38 -2.18
N ALA A 107 -20.77 1.55 -3.21
CA ALA A 107 -20.28 0.18 -3.14
C ALA A 107 -18.86 0.11 -3.72
N ILE A 108 -17.94 -0.56 -3.02
CA ILE A 108 -16.69 -1.01 -3.64
C ILE A 108 -17.04 -2.14 -4.61
N GLN A 109 -16.61 -2.00 -5.87
CA GLN A 109 -16.77 -3.07 -6.85
C GLN A 109 -15.68 -4.12 -6.67
N GLU A 110 -14.43 -3.68 -6.52
CA GLU A 110 -13.27 -4.55 -6.39
C GLU A 110 -12.27 -3.91 -5.43
N VAL A 111 -11.63 -4.74 -4.61
CA VAL A 111 -10.50 -4.32 -3.78
C VAL A 111 -9.43 -5.40 -3.80
N SER A 112 -8.17 -4.98 -3.84
CA SER A 112 -7.04 -5.88 -3.69
C SER A 112 -5.91 -5.17 -2.96
N ALA A 113 -5.13 -5.93 -2.20
CA ALA A 113 -3.92 -5.44 -1.56
C ALA A 113 -2.73 -6.27 -2.03
N VAL A 114 -1.58 -5.62 -2.18
CA VAL A 114 -0.30 -6.28 -2.42
C VAL A 114 0.55 -6.16 -1.17
N ASN A 115 0.87 -7.31 -0.57
CA ASN A 115 1.81 -7.42 0.53
C ASN A 115 3.19 -7.83 -0.03
N TRP A 116 4.04 -6.85 -0.31
CA TRP A 116 5.35 -7.09 -0.94
C TRP A 116 6.29 -7.94 -0.06
N ALA A 117 6.20 -7.79 1.26
CA ALA A 117 6.99 -8.55 2.22
C ALA A 117 6.66 -10.05 2.20
N ALA A 118 5.40 -10.41 1.90
CA ALA A 118 4.97 -11.80 1.80
C ALA A 118 5.41 -12.49 0.51
N ILE A 119 5.82 -11.74 -0.53
CA ILE A 119 6.23 -12.32 -1.83
C ILE A 119 7.65 -12.87 -1.70
N PRO A 120 7.89 -14.20 -1.78
CA PRO A 120 9.19 -14.80 -1.43
C PRO A 120 10.38 -14.34 -2.28
N SER A 121 10.12 -13.89 -3.52
CA SER A 121 11.11 -13.38 -4.46
C SER A 121 11.41 -11.88 -4.31
N ILE A 122 10.57 -11.13 -3.59
CA ILE A 122 10.70 -9.68 -3.43
C ILE A 122 11.07 -9.33 -1.99
N ARG A 123 10.33 -9.88 -1.01
CA ARG A 123 10.60 -9.77 0.44
C ARG A 123 10.60 -8.34 1.00
N GLY A 124 10.07 -7.37 0.27
CA GLY A 124 9.99 -5.97 0.67
C GLY A 124 9.74 -5.05 -0.52
N ALA A 125 9.50 -3.77 -0.28
CA ALA A 125 9.13 -2.83 -1.34
C ALA A 125 10.32 -2.01 -1.86
N TRP A 126 11.26 -1.63 -0.99
CA TRP A 126 12.51 -0.95 -1.35
C TRP A 126 13.59 -1.21 -0.30
N SER A 127 14.85 -0.92 -0.63
CA SER A 127 15.93 -0.88 0.36
C SER A 127 16.10 0.53 0.92
N PHE A 128 16.53 0.64 2.18
CA PHE A 128 16.87 1.91 2.82
C PHE A 128 18.11 1.78 3.69
N VAL A 129 18.69 2.93 4.05
CA VAL A 129 19.82 3.00 4.99
C VAL A 129 19.25 3.16 6.41
N PRO A 130 19.31 2.13 7.26
CA PRO A 130 18.82 2.25 8.63
C PRO A 130 19.77 3.14 9.45
N PRO A 131 19.28 3.70 10.57
CA PRO A 131 20.13 4.47 11.48
C PRO A 131 21.35 3.64 11.92
N GLY A 132 22.56 4.17 11.71
CA GLY A 132 23.82 3.52 12.12
C GLY A 132 24.42 2.50 11.14
N ALA A 133 23.95 2.44 9.88
CA ALA A 133 24.45 1.53 8.83
C ALA A 133 25.77 1.94 8.16
#